data_AF-A0A4R6T109-F1
#
_entry.id   AF-A0A4R6T109-F1
#
_cell.length_a   1.000
_cell.length_b   1.000
_cell.length_c   1.000
_cell.angle_alpha   90.00
_cell.angle_beta   90.00
_cell.angle_gamma   90.00
#
_symmetry.space_group_name_H-M   'P 1'
#
loop_
_entity.id
_entity.type
_entity.pdbx_description
1 polymer ?
#
loop_
_entity_poly.entity_id
_entity_poly.type
_entity_poly.pdbx_seq_one_letter_code
_entity_poly.pdbx_strand_id
1 'polypeptide(L)'
;MKGSSEKSCLFSCIIFVTSILKFIAMQKILKYSRNFYVLATLFFLFWMIFIDSNNLVNQIRLSKKLWDLEDQKEFYQERKVQIKAEREELMSNPELLEKFARERYFMKKQTEDLYVIVEK
;
A
#
# COMPACT_ATOMS: atom_id res chain seq x y z
N MET A 1 11.25 3.08 -14.35
CA MET A 1 12.27 2.02 -14.17
C MET A 1 11.60 0.67 -14.37
N LYS A 2 11.79 0.07 -15.55
CA LYS A 2 10.81 -0.86 -16.17
C LYS A 2 11.37 -2.27 -16.40
N GLY A 3 12.41 -2.69 -15.68
CA GLY A 3 13.30 -3.78 -16.14
C GLY A 3 13.42 -5.07 -15.29
N SER A 4 12.81 -5.16 -14.09
CA SER A 4 13.05 -6.30 -13.18
C SER A 4 11.87 -7.27 -13.01
N SER A 5 10.66 -6.90 -13.44
CA SER A 5 9.43 -7.67 -13.18
C SER A 5 9.14 -8.76 -14.24
N GLU A 6 9.50 -8.53 -15.51
CA GLU A 6 9.24 -9.49 -16.60
C GLU A 6 10.14 -10.74 -16.57
N LYS A 7 11.35 -10.64 -16.02
CA LYS A 7 12.34 -11.74 -16.04
C LYS A 7 12.07 -12.80 -14.98
N SER A 8 11.44 -12.46 -13.86
CA SER A 8 11.16 -13.39 -12.77
C SER A 8 9.89 -14.23 -13.00
N CYS A 9 8.90 -13.70 -13.72
CA CYS A 9 7.64 -14.39 -13.97
C CYS A 9 7.73 -15.41 -15.13
N LEU A 10 8.51 -15.11 -16.19
CA LEU A 10 8.79 -16.07 -17.27
C LEU A 10 9.68 -17.24 -16.80
N PHE A 11 10.62 -16.99 -15.89
CA PHE A 11 11.42 -18.03 -15.25
C PHE A 11 10.57 -18.92 -14.32
N SER A 12 9.65 -18.32 -13.57
CA SER A 12 8.70 -19.07 -12.73
C SER A 12 7.72 -19.91 -13.55
N CYS A 13 7.36 -19.51 -14.77
CA CYS A 13 6.42 -20.26 -15.61
C CYS A 13 7.11 -21.42 -16.38
N ILE A 14 8.33 -21.23 -16.86
CA ILE A 14 9.09 -22.27 -17.60
C ILE A 14 9.60 -23.39 -16.67
N ILE A 15 9.99 -23.06 -15.43
CA ILE A 15 10.40 -24.05 -14.43
C ILE A 15 9.19 -24.88 -13.95
N PHE A 16 8.01 -24.29 -13.84
CA PHE A 16 6.79 -25.00 -13.42
C PHE A 16 6.31 -26.00 -14.49
N VAL A 17 6.33 -25.61 -15.78
CA VAL A 17 5.91 -26.47 -16.90
C VAL A 17 6.90 -27.64 -17.14
N THR A 18 8.21 -27.41 -16.96
CA THR A 18 9.22 -28.47 -17.10
C THR A 18 9.26 -29.44 -15.92
N SER A 19 8.94 -28.98 -14.71
CA SER A 19 8.84 -29.84 -13.53
C SER A 19 7.57 -30.72 -13.55
N ILE A 20 6.47 -30.21 -14.11
CA ILE A 20 5.22 -30.97 -14.33
C ILE A 20 5.36 -32.01 -15.46
N LEU A 21 6.11 -31.73 -16.53
CA LEU A 21 6.36 -32.71 -17.60
C LEU A 21 7.19 -33.92 -17.11
N LYS A 22 8.15 -33.69 -16.19
CA LYS A 22 8.87 -34.76 -15.47
C LYS A 22 7.96 -35.53 -14.49
N PHE A 23 7.01 -34.84 -13.88
CA PHE A 23 6.03 -35.41 -12.96
C PHE A 23 5.03 -36.35 -13.68
N ILE A 24 4.65 -36.02 -14.92
CA ILE A 24 3.76 -36.84 -15.77
C ILE A 24 4.52 -38.01 -16.43
N ALA A 25 5.82 -37.87 -16.76
CA ALA A 25 6.63 -39.00 -17.23
C ALA A 25 6.78 -40.11 -16.16
N MET A 26 6.63 -39.75 -14.89
CA MET A 26 6.59 -40.68 -13.77
C MET A 26 5.28 -41.48 -13.67
N GLN A 27 4.28 -41.33 -14.55
CA GLN A 27 3.04 -42.12 -14.56
C GLN A 27 3.24 -43.64 -14.69
N LYS A 28 4.49 -44.13 -14.88
CA LYS A 28 4.88 -45.51 -14.51
C LYS A 28 4.66 -45.86 -13.02
N ILE A 29 4.51 -44.85 -12.16
CA ILE A 29 4.17 -44.93 -10.72
C ILE A 29 2.70 -45.24 -10.48
N LEU A 30 1.83 -45.22 -11.49
CA LEU A 30 0.44 -45.72 -11.36
C LEU A 30 0.35 -47.21 -10.99
N LYS A 31 1.46 -47.97 -11.02
CA LYS A 31 1.51 -49.30 -10.39
C LYS A 31 1.62 -49.27 -8.85
N TYR A 32 2.03 -48.13 -8.27
CA TYR A 32 2.23 -47.92 -6.83
C TYR A 32 1.10 -47.11 -6.17
N SER A 33 0.08 -46.68 -6.92
CA SER A 33 -1.05 -45.88 -6.41
C SER A 33 -2.01 -46.63 -5.47
N ARG A 34 -1.58 -47.74 -4.88
CA ARG A 34 -2.34 -48.48 -3.86
C ARG A 34 -1.98 -48.07 -2.43
N ASN A 35 -1.01 -47.17 -2.24
CA ASN A 35 -0.66 -46.61 -0.93
C ASN A 35 -1.22 -45.21 -0.73
N PHE A 36 -2.19 -45.08 0.18
CA PHE A 36 -2.89 -43.85 0.57
C PHE A 36 -1.93 -42.69 0.93
N TYR A 37 -0.78 -43.00 1.54
CA TYR A 37 0.22 -42.03 1.97
C TYR A 37 0.82 -41.21 0.81
N VAL A 38 0.97 -41.79 -0.38
CA VAL A 38 1.53 -41.08 -1.55
C VAL A 38 0.55 -40.02 -2.06
N LEU A 39 -0.75 -40.35 -2.08
CA LEU A 39 -1.78 -39.41 -2.50
C LEU A 39 -1.93 -38.27 -1.49
N ALA A 40 -1.88 -38.57 -0.20
CA ALA A 40 -1.93 -37.55 0.86
C ALA A 40 -0.73 -36.60 0.80
N THR A 41 0.47 -37.11 0.52
CA THR A 41 1.69 -36.28 0.44
C THR A 41 1.68 -35.42 -0.81
N LEU A 42 1.18 -35.93 -1.94
CA LEU A 42 0.99 -35.14 -3.17
C LEU A 42 -0.05 -34.05 -3.03
N PHE A 43 -1.16 -34.36 -2.37
CA PHE A 43 -2.19 -33.38 -2.07
C PHE A 43 -1.64 -32.28 -1.15
N PHE A 44 -0.87 -32.65 -0.12
CA PHE A 44 -0.23 -31.69 0.78
C PHE A 44 0.80 -30.81 0.06
N LEU A 45 1.63 -31.38 -0.81
CA LEU A 45 2.57 -30.60 -1.62
C LEU A 45 1.85 -29.66 -2.58
N PHE A 46 0.80 -30.15 -3.26
CA PHE A 46 -0.02 -29.34 -4.15
C PHE A 46 -0.69 -28.19 -3.38
N TRP A 47 -1.20 -28.45 -2.17
CA TRP A 47 -1.77 -27.44 -1.30
C TRP A 47 -0.76 -26.36 -0.93
N MET A 48 0.43 -26.74 -0.44
CA MET A 48 1.50 -25.80 -0.11
C MET A 48 1.93 -24.97 -1.33
N ILE A 49 1.98 -25.56 -2.52
CA ILE A 49 2.39 -24.83 -3.72
C ILE A 49 1.28 -23.88 -4.22
N PHE A 50 0.04 -24.36 -4.30
CA PHE A 50 -1.07 -23.61 -4.90
C PHE A 50 -1.61 -22.50 -3.98
N ILE A 51 -1.56 -22.71 -2.66
CA ILE A 51 -2.12 -21.77 -1.69
C ILE A 51 -1.06 -20.85 -1.08
N ASP A 52 0.19 -21.31 -0.91
CA ASP A 52 1.21 -20.51 -0.22
C ASP A 52 2.05 -19.64 -1.16
N SER A 53 2.35 -20.09 -2.39
CA SER A 53 3.64 -19.68 -2.99
C SER A 53 3.65 -18.68 -4.13
N ASN A 54 2.52 -18.14 -4.63
CA ASN A 54 2.64 -17.08 -5.65
C ASN A 54 1.45 -16.14 -5.76
N ASN A 55 1.24 -15.30 -4.75
CA ASN A 55 0.20 -14.31 -4.82
C ASN A 55 0.65 -13.07 -5.62
N LEU A 56 0.59 -13.17 -6.95
CA LEU A 56 0.78 -12.06 -7.90
C LEU A 56 -0.12 -10.85 -7.54
N VAL A 57 -1.33 -11.12 -7.03
CA VAL A 57 -2.28 -10.10 -6.59
C VAL A 57 -1.73 -9.31 -5.41
N ASN A 58 -1.04 -9.97 -4.48
CA ASN A 58 -0.38 -9.28 -3.37
C ASN A 58 0.72 -8.34 -3.86
N GLN A 59 1.53 -8.77 -4.83
CA GLN A 59 2.61 -7.94 -5.37
C GLN A 59 2.07 -6.72 -6.13
N ILE A 60 0.98 -6.88 -6.88
CA ILE A 60 0.27 -5.77 -7.54
C ILE A 60 -0.32 -4.81 -6.49
N ARG A 61 -0.96 -5.34 -5.45
CA ARG A 61 -1.55 -4.54 -4.36
C ARG A 61 -0.49 -3.77 -3.59
N LEU A 62 0.64 -4.39 -3.28
CA LEU A 62 1.79 -3.77 -2.63
C LEU A 62 2.37 -2.66 -3.49
N SER A 63 2.53 -2.90 -4.79
CA SER A 63 3.03 -1.89 -5.72
C SER A 63 2.08 -0.68 -5.80
N LYS A 64 0.77 -0.91 -5.92
CA LYS A 64 -0.23 0.17 -5.90
C LYS A 64 -0.19 0.97 -4.60
N LYS A 65 -0.06 0.28 -3.46
CA LYS A 65 0.05 0.93 -2.15
C LYS A 65 1.33 1.76 -2.02
N LEU A 66 2.42 1.32 -2.64
CA LEU A 66 3.67 2.08 -2.66
C LEU A 66 3.51 3.39 -3.46
N TRP A 67 2.86 3.33 -4.63
CA TRP A 67 2.57 4.53 -5.41
C TRP A 67 1.67 5.52 -4.66
N ASP A 68 0.61 5.03 -4.03
CA ASP A 68 -0.32 5.85 -3.22
C ASP A 68 0.39 6.53 -2.05
N LEU A 69 1.33 5.84 -1.39
CA LEU A 69 2.13 6.42 -0.31
C LEU A 69 3.12 7.48 -0.81
N GLU A 70 3.72 7.29 -1.98
CA GLU A 70 4.64 8.28 -2.56
C GLU A 70 3.89 9.56 -2.97
N ASP A 71 2.69 9.42 -3.56
CA ASP A 71 1.82 10.54 -3.92
C ASP A 71 1.36 11.34 -2.69
N GLN A 72 0.92 10.64 -1.64
CA GLN A 72 0.57 11.28 -0.36
C GLN A 72 1.77 12.02 0.24
N LYS A 73 2.96 11.43 0.20
CA LYS A 73 4.19 12.06 0.68
C LYS A 73 4.49 13.35 -0.06
N GLU A 74 4.41 13.34 -1.40
CA GLU A 74 4.63 14.52 -2.22
C GLU A 74 3.62 15.63 -1.91
N PHE A 75 2.33 15.28 -1.83
CA PHE A 75 1.26 16.21 -1.44
C PHE A 75 1.52 16.88 -0.09
N TYR A 76 1.89 16.12 0.95
CA TYR A 76 2.17 16.69 2.27
C TYR A 76 3.43 17.54 2.29
N GLN A 77 4.45 17.20 1.48
CA GLN A 77 5.65 18.01 1.36
C GLN A 77 5.34 19.38 0.76
N GLU A 78 4.54 19.43 -0.32
CA GLU A 78 4.11 20.68 -0.94
C GLU A 78 3.27 21.52 0.03
N ARG A 79 2.27 20.91 0.68
CA ARG A 79 1.43 21.59 1.67
C ARG A 79 2.23 22.16 2.83
N LYS A 80 3.27 21.46 3.28
CA LYS A 80 4.15 21.94 4.35
C LYS A 80 4.91 23.19 3.93
N VAL A 81 5.35 23.29 2.69
CA VAL A 81 6.02 24.50 2.17
C VAL A 81 5.02 25.66 2.10
N GLN A 82 3.84 25.42 1.54
CA GLN A 82 2.79 26.44 1.42
C GLN A 82 2.36 26.99 2.79
N ILE A 83 2.07 26.11 3.75
CA ILE A 83 1.68 26.50 5.11
C ILE A 83 2.79 27.26 5.82
N LYS A 84 4.06 26.89 5.59
CA LYS A 84 5.19 27.63 6.17
C LYS A 84 5.27 29.05 5.63
N ALA A 85 5.13 29.23 4.32
CA ALA A 85 5.12 30.55 3.70
C ALA A 85 3.95 31.40 4.24
N GLU A 86 2.73 30.83 4.27
CA GLU A 86 1.55 31.51 4.81
C GLU A 86 1.74 31.88 6.29
N ARG A 87 2.36 31.00 7.09
CA ARG A 87 2.68 31.28 8.49
C ARG A 87 3.68 32.43 8.61
N GLU A 88 4.73 32.44 7.80
CA GLU A 88 5.74 33.49 7.83
C GLU A 88 5.13 34.85 7.44
N GLU A 89 4.28 34.88 6.41
CA GLU A 89 3.53 36.07 6.02
C GLU A 89 2.59 36.53 7.15
N LEU A 90 1.83 35.61 7.75
CA LEU A 90 0.92 35.90 8.85
C LEU A 90 1.65 36.45 10.09
N MET A 91 2.82 35.90 10.42
CA MET A 91 3.62 36.34 11.57
C MET A 91 4.36 37.66 11.31
N SER A 92 4.61 38.01 10.04
CA SER A 92 5.26 39.27 9.67
C SER A 92 4.34 40.49 9.83
N ASN A 93 3.02 40.30 9.72
CA ASN A 93 2.04 41.38 9.79
C ASN A 93 1.11 41.24 11.02
N PRO A 94 1.23 42.13 12.03
CA PRO A 94 0.42 42.04 13.24
C PRO A 94 -1.08 42.23 13.01
N GLU A 95 -1.50 43.01 12.01
CA GLU A 95 -2.92 43.21 11.69
C GLU A 95 -3.56 41.95 11.09
N LEU A 96 -2.84 41.25 10.20
CA LEU A 96 -3.30 39.98 9.63
C LEU A 96 -3.38 38.89 10.72
N LEU A 97 -2.40 38.86 11.62
CA LEU A 97 -2.39 37.94 12.76
C LEU A 97 -3.59 38.17 13.70
N GLU A 98 -3.87 39.43 14.04
CA GLU A 98 -5.02 39.80 14.90
C GLU A 98 -6.35 39.42 14.23
N LYS A 99 -6.50 39.69 12.94
CA LYS A 99 -7.68 39.28 12.17
C LYS A 99 -7.87 37.76 12.16
N PHE A 100 -6.80 37.00 11.88
CA PHE A 100 -6.85 35.55 11.87
C PHE A 100 -7.20 34.96 13.25
N ALA A 101 -6.62 35.50 14.32
CA ALA A 101 -6.93 35.08 15.69
C ALA A 101 -8.40 35.35 16.09
N ARG A 102 -8.98 36.47 15.62
CA ARG A 102 -10.38 36.81 15.87
C ARG A 102 -11.35 35.97 15.03
N GLU A 103 -11.07 35.73 13.76
CA GLU A 103 -11.96 34.97 12.86
C GLU A 103 -11.89 33.46 13.06
N ARG A 104 -10.69 32.90 13.27
CA ARG A 104 -10.49 31.44 13.36
C ARG A 104 -10.58 30.92 14.78
N TYR A 105 -10.13 31.70 15.75
CA TYR A 105 -10.00 31.27 17.14
C TYR A 105 -10.83 32.09 18.12
N PHE A 106 -11.58 33.10 17.64
CA PHE A 106 -12.41 33.98 18.47
C PHE A 106 -11.66 34.57 19.67
N MET A 107 -10.36 34.86 19.50
CA MET A 107 -9.54 35.46 20.55
C MET A 107 -10.00 36.89 20.85
N LYS A 108 -10.02 37.25 22.15
CA LYS A 108 -10.40 38.59 22.63
C LYS A 108 -9.31 39.22 23.48
N LYS A 109 -9.26 40.56 23.52
CA LYS A 109 -8.43 41.28 24.49
C LYS A 109 -9.07 41.21 25.87
N GLN A 110 -8.28 41.35 26.94
CA GLN A 110 -8.80 41.27 28.31
C GLN A 110 -9.84 42.37 28.63
N THR A 111 -9.82 43.46 27.88
CA THR A 111 -10.72 44.61 28.01
C THR A 111 -12.00 44.50 27.17
N GLU A 112 -12.20 43.40 26.44
CA GLU A 112 -13.30 43.21 25.48
C GLU A 112 -14.15 41.98 25.81
N ASP A 113 -15.46 42.05 25.58
CA ASP A 113 -16.40 40.93 25.70
C ASP A 113 -16.86 40.42 24.34
N LEU A 114 -16.81 39.10 24.16
CA LEU A 114 -17.09 38.42 22.90
C LEU A 114 -18.42 37.65 22.99
N TYR A 115 -19.34 37.94 22.08
CA TYR A 115 -20.66 37.32 22.01
C TYR A 115 -20.77 36.46 20.74
N VAL A 116 -21.08 35.17 20.88
CA VAL A 116 -21.31 34.25 19.74
C VAL A 116 -22.81 34.00 19.63
N ILE A 117 -23.40 34.40 18.51
CA ILE A 117 -24.83 34.23 18.24
C ILE A 117 -25.00 32.92 17.49
N VAL A 118 -25.64 31.95 18.12
CA VAL A 118 -25.99 30.66 17.51
C VAL A 118 -27.46 30.74 17.10
N GLU A 119 -27.75 30.73 15.80
CA GLU A 119 -29.12 30.57 15.31
C GLU A 119 -29.63 29.18 15.68
N LYS A 120 -30.86 29.11 16.21
CA LYS A 120 -31.49 27.89 16.71
C LYS A 120 -32.36 27.22 15.65
#